data_AF-A0AAD1H860-F1
#
_entry.id   AF-A0AAD1H860-F1
#
_cell.length_a   1.000
_cell.length_b   1.000
_cell.length_c   1.000
_cell.angle_alpha   90.00
_cell.angle_beta   90.00
_cell.angle_gamma   90.00
#
_symmetry.space_group_name_H-M   'P 1'
#
loop_
_entity.id
_entity.type
_entity.pdbx_description
1 polymer ?
#
loop_
_entity_poly.entity_id
_entity_poly.type
_entity_poly.pdbx_seq_one_letter_code
_entity_poly.pdbx_strand_id
1 'polypeptide(L)'
;MSEEATSGETTTGTTEQVGGTTVEDSGSIEPAAGVTTTPEPQRVEALPENIERAMNAKAVEEVPPPAPPEEIDKLKNLILSPDGSTDGASTPTSASLAAVEQKVLQWQPDWVQYDKYYRPLISNPYPDPLQIVYDVGGVPRTLVIEPFGRIVTEVRDLGSYNFTALRLNLLGIPIDIAVGNFFGGGYLPAPGQPPPPPPPPVRTLTDVPVQVKYTDATYRPIVVRRVVDVGPDPSQGGAHKVLLDGVTPAWGEWKQNEQGVPQFEVHQTQSFPGMEAPAEGPLPGDYDLQLVSDSKPTGLSGRDITLIVAAVMAAAVGIGAIVLTVFLGKRRRPQH
;
A
#
# COMPACT_ATOMS: atom_id res chain seq x y z
N MET A 1 -54.29 39.25 40.72
CA MET A 1 -54.43 38.29 41.83
C MET A 1 -54.51 36.91 41.21
N SER A 2 -53.33 36.31 41.00
CA SER A 2 -53.10 34.89 40.73
C SER A 2 -51.60 34.65 40.98
N GLU A 3 -51.31 34.21 42.20
CA GLU A 3 -50.08 33.52 42.67
C GLU A 3 -49.87 32.21 41.87
N GLU A 4 -48.67 31.96 41.33
CA GLU A 4 -47.56 31.12 41.87
C GLU A 4 -47.77 29.61 41.57
N ALA A 5 -46.79 28.74 41.29
CA ALA A 5 -45.33 28.81 41.27
C ALA A 5 -44.75 27.53 40.58
N THR A 6 -43.50 27.63 40.07
CA THR A 6 -42.39 26.63 40.21
C THR A 6 -42.48 25.30 39.44
N SER A 7 -41.42 24.68 38.92
CA SER A 7 -40.03 24.96 38.52
C SER A 7 -39.51 23.61 37.98
N GLY A 8 -38.56 23.61 37.05
CA GLY A 8 -37.96 22.40 36.52
C GLY A 8 -36.80 22.70 35.58
N GLU A 9 -35.72 23.22 36.15
CA GLU A 9 -34.41 23.37 35.52
C GLU A 9 -33.81 21.97 35.27
N THR A 10 -33.31 21.70 34.06
CA THR A 10 -32.29 20.66 33.86
C THR A 10 -31.31 21.09 32.77
N THR A 11 -30.07 21.11 33.22
CA THR A 11 -28.83 21.54 32.62
C THR A 11 -28.40 20.70 31.41
N THR A 12 -27.87 21.43 30.44
CA THR A 12 -26.87 21.14 29.42
C THR A 12 -26.08 19.84 29.54
N GLY A 13 -26.01 19.11 28.43
CA GLY A 13 -25.11 17.99 28.19
C GLY A 13 -25.18 17.50 26.76
N THR A 14 -24.94 18.38 25.78
CA THR A 14 -24.83 17.97 24.37
C THR A 14 -23.44 17.40 24.14
N THR A 15 -23.34 16.08 24.17
CA THR A 15 -22.23 15.32 23.59
C THR A 15 -22.26 15.53 22.07
N GLU A 16 -21.37 16.37 21.54
CA GLU A 16 -21.13 16.45 20.08
C GLU A 16 -20.39 15.19 19.64
N GLN A 17 -21.16 14.17 19.24
CA GLN A 17 -20.68 13.05 18.45
C GLN A 17 -20.73 13.50 16.98
N VAL A 18 -19.65 14.11 16.48
CA VAL A 18 -19.55 14.48 15.06
C VAL A 18 -19.16 13.23 14.28
N GLY A 19 -20.18 12.60 13.70
CA GLY A 19 -20.04 11.43 12.84
C GLY A 19 -19.27 11.77 11.56
N GLY A 20 -18.22 10.99 11.30
CA GLY A 20 -17.69 10.84 9.95
C GLY A 20 -18.73 10.11 9.12
N THR A 21 -19.41 10.82 8.23
CA THR A 21 -20.37 10.22 7.32
C THR A 21 -19.61 9.53 6.18
N THR A 22 -19.17 8.30 6.41
CA THR A 22 -18.90 7.36 5.33
C THR A 22 -20.27 6.93 4.78
N VAL A 23 -20.69 7.48 3.64
CA VAL A 23 -21.83 6.93 2.90
C VAL A 23 -21.29 5.84 1.98
N GLU A 24 -21.62 4.60 2.31
CA GLU A 24 -21.23 3.41 1.58
C GLU A 24 -22.11 3.27 0.32
N ASP A 25 -21.53 3.37 -0.88
CA ASP A 25 -22.12 2.77 -2.09
C ASP A 25 -21.63 1.32 -2.18
N SER A 26 -22.20 0.47 -1.33
CA SER A 26 -21.79 -0.93 -1.15
C SER A 26 -22.27 -1.80 -2.31
N GLY A 27 -21.44 -1.93 -3.34
CA GLY A 27 -21.54 -3.01 -4.30
C GLY A 27 -20.80 -4.25 -3.78
N SER A 28 -21.52 -5.32 -3.45
CA SER A 28 -20.91 -6.63 -3.19
C SER A 28 -20.64 -7.33 -4.52
N ILE A 29 -19.40 -7.77 -4.72
CA ILE A 29 -18.99 -8.54 -5.88
C ILE A 29 -18.89 -10.00 -5.43
N GLU A 30 -19.73 -10.90 -5.94
CA GLU A 30 -19.62 -12.32 -5.62
C GLU A 30 -18.29 -12.88 -6.17
N PRO A 31 -17.44 -13.47 -5.32
CA PRO A 31 -16.18 -14.02 -5.78
C PRO A 31 -16.39 -15.27 -6.64
N ALA A 32 -15.61 -15.34 -7.71
CA ALA A 32 -15.50 -16.48 -8.61
C ALA A 32 -15.17 -17.79 -7.87
N ALA A 33 -15.65 -18.94 -8.38
CA ALA A 33 -15.24 -20.24 -7.87
C ALA A 33 -13.72 -20.44 -8.06
N GLY A 34 -12.99 -20.77 -6.96
CA GLY A 34 -11.55 -21.00 -6.96
C GLY A 34 -10.70 -19.91 -6.28
N VAL A 35 -11.33 -18.87 -5.74
CA VAL A 35 -10.64 -17.85 -4.92
C VAL A 35 -10.39 -18.39 -3.51
N THR A 36 -9.13 -18.43 -3.09
CA THR A 36 -8.75 -18.62 -1.69
C THR A 36 -8.99 -17.33 -0.91
N THR A 37 -9.73 -17.40 0.20
CA THR A 37 -9.81 -16.31 1.18
C THR A 37 -8.41 -15.87 1.57
N THR A 38 -8.03 -14.66 1.18
CA THR A 38 -6.71 -14.10 1.48
C THR A 38 -6.69 -13.70 2.96
N PRO A 39 -5.65 -14.04 3.73
CA PRO A 39 -5.51 -13.56 5.10
C PRO A 39 -5.55 -12.03 5.15
N GLU A 40 -6.09 -11.47 6.25
CA GLU A 40 -6.12 -10.01 6.41
C GLU A 40 -4.69 -9.47 6.39
N PRO A 41 -4.41 -8.37 5.66
CA PRO A 41 -3.07 -7.80 5.63
C PRO A 41 -2.62 -7.41 7.03
N GLN A 42 -1.32 -7.55 7.28
CA GLN A 42 -0.71 -7.18 8.53
C GLN A 42 -0.85 -5.68 8.78
N ARG A 43 -1.37 -5.34 9.95
CA ARG A 43 -1.56 -3.96 10.41
C ARG A 43 -0.73 -3.69 11.64
N VAL A 44 -0.42 -2.42 11.83
CA VAL A 44 0.11 -1.94 13.10
C VAL A 44 -0.90 -2.16 14.22
N GLU A 45 -0.40 -2.56 15.40
CA GLU A 45 -1.22 -2.84 16.57
C GLU A 45 -0.80 -1.96 17.74
N ALA A 46 -1.75 -1.63 18.61
CA ALA A 46 -1.51 -0.94 19.87
C ALA A 46 -2.52 -1.41 20.92
N LEU A 47 -2.17 -1.23 22.21
CA LEU A 47 -3.07 -1.59 23.29
C LEU A 47 -4.35 -0.72 23.25
N PRO A 48 -5.55 -1.27 23.52
CA PRO A 48 -6.80 -0.51 23.49
C PRO A 48 -6.78 0.76 24.34
N GLU A 49 -6.19 0.70 25.53
CA GLU A 49 -6.02 1.86 26.43
C GLU A 49 -5.16 2.97 25.82
N ASN A 50 -4.14 2.60 25.04
CA ASN A 50 -3.26 3.56 24.37
C ASN A 50 -3.95 4.19 23.16
N ILE A 51 -4.75 3.40 22.44
CA ILE A 51 -5.60 3.92 21.35
C ILE A 51 -6.58 4.93 21.93
N GLU A 52 -7.32 4.58 22.97
CA GLU A 52 -8.26 5.50 23.62
C GLU A 52 -7.56 6.78 24.10
N ARG A 53 -6.39 6.65 24.73
CA ARG A 53 -5.60 7.80 25.19
C ARG A 53 -5.22 8.73 24.05
N ALA A 54 -4.68 8.20 22.95
CA ALA A 54 -4.25 9.01 21.81
C ALA A 54 -5.42 9.66 21.08
N MET A 55 -6.52 8.92 20.91
CA MET A 55 -7.72 9.40 20.22
C MET A 55 -8.40 10.54 20.99
N ASN A 56 -8.28 10.56 22.32
CA ASN A 56 -8.79 11.62 23.19
C ASN A 56 -7.78 12.73 23.50
N ALA A 57 -6.54 12.65 22.98
CA ALA A 57 -5.54 13.67 23.19
C ALA A 57 -5.96 15.01 22.56
N LYS A 58 -5.40 16.14 23.02
CA LYS A 58 -5.61 17.42 22.36
C LYS A 58 -4.84 17.42 21.04
N ALA A 59 -5.52 17.77 19.94
CA ALA A 59 -4.85 17.93 18.65
C ALA A 59 -3.92 19.14 18.66
N VAL A 60 -2.70 18.94 18.16
CA VAL A 60 -1.78 20.01 17.80
C VAL A 60 -1.97 20.32 16.32
N GLU A 61 -2.20 21.58 16.00
CA GLU A 61 -2.31 22.01 14.61
C GLU A 61 -0.93 22.23 14.01
N GLU A 62 -0.66 21.56 12.89
CA GLU A 62 0.61 21.64 12.20
C GLU A 62 0.44 21.56 10.68
N VAL A 63 0.90 22.60 9.99
CA VAL A 63 0.97 22.63 8.53
C VAL A 63 2.45 22.65 8.16
N PRO A 64 3.05 21.48 7.92
CA PRO A 64 4.49 21.38 7.75
C PRO A 64 4.89 22.04 6.42
N PRO A 65 6.02 22.78 6.39
CA PRO A 65 6.59 23.25 5.14
C PRO A 65 7.08 22.07 4.29
N PRO A 66 7.43 22.30 3.02
CA PRO A 66 8.19 21.33 2.22
C PRO A 66 9.41 20.81 2.99
N ALA A 67 9.56 19.49 3.06
CA ALA A 67 10.70 18.84 3.68
C ALA A 67 11.96 19.04 2.81
N PRO A 68 13.13 19.36 3.40
CA PRO A 68 14.39 19.39 2.68
C PRO A 68 14.72 18.04 2.05
N PRO A 69 15.25 17.98 0.82
CA PRO A 69 15.63 16.71 0.18
C PRO A 69 16.59 15.87 1.02
N GLU A 70 17.55 16.52 1.70
CA GLU A 70 18.52 15.86 2.58
C GLU A 70 17.84 15.13 3.77
N GLU A 71 16.73 15.66 4.27
CA GLU A 71 15.95 15.02 5.34
C GLU A 71 15.25 13.76 4.82
N ILE A 72 14.67 13.84 3.61
CA ILE A 72 14.01 12.71 2.96
C ILE A 72 15.02 11.59 2.65
N ASP A 73 16.20 11.96 2.14
CA ASP A 73 17.26 10.98 1.87
C ASP A 73 17.78 10.33 3.16
N LYS A 74 17.87 11.10 4.25
CA LYS A 74 18.20 10.55 5.57
C LYS A 74 17.16 9.53 6.03
N LEU A 75 15.87 9.84 5.89
CA LEU A 75 14.79 8.91 6.27
C LEU A 75 14.79 7.64 5.42
N LYS A 76 15.02 7.75 4.11
CA LYS A 76 15.20 6.58 3.23
C LYS A 76 16.36 5.69 3.68
N ASN A 77 17.52 6.29 3.92
CA ASN A 77 18.70 5.55 4.35
C ASN A 77 18.48 4.87 5.71
N LEU A 78 17.75 5.53 6.61
CA LEU A 78 17.40 4.99 7.92
C LEU A 78 16.51 3.74 7.82
N ILE A 79 15.58 3.72 6.86
CA ILE A 79 14.72 2.55 6.58
C ILE A 79 15.52 1.40 5.98
N LEU A 80 16.41 1.71 5.04
CA LEU A 80 17.18 0.71 4.28
C LEU A 80 18.38 0.17 5.06
N SER A 81 18.83 0.88 6.10
CA SER A 81 20.01 0.53 6.90
C SER A 81 19.86 0.99 8.36
N PRO A 82 18.92 0.40 9.13
CA PRO A 82 18.59 0.85 10.49
C PRO A 82 19.73 0.68 11.50
N ASP A 83 20.65 -0.27 11.28
CA ASP A 83 21.79 -0.55 12.18
C ASP A 83 22.97 0.42 12.01
N GLY A 84 22.85 1.43 11.17
CA GLY A 84 23.91 2.42 10.94
C GLY A 84 25.11 1.89 10.16
N SER A 85 25.02 0.66 9.62
CA SER A 85 25.98 0.08 8.66
C SER A 85 25.93 0.85 7.34
N THR A 86 26.53 2.04 7.35
CA THR A 86 26.85 2.80 6.16
C THR A 86 28.08 2.16 5.53
N ASP A 87 27.91 1.03 4.87
CA ASP A 87 28.85 0.61 3.84
C ASP A 87 28.77 1.69 2.75
N GLY A 88 29.71 2.64 2.85
CA GLY A 88 29.62 3.98 2.25
C GLY A 88 29.01 3.99 0.85
N ALA A 89 28.00 4.84 0.65
CA ALA A 89 27.40 5.14 -0.65
C ALA A 89 26.98 3.91 -1.49
N SER A 90 26.69 2.77 -0.86
CA SER A 90 26.18 1.60 -1.57
C SER A 90 24.68 1.76 -1.76
N THR A 91 24.24 1.94 -3.01
CA THR A 91 22.81 1.82 -3.36
C THR A 91 22.29 0.49 -2.79
N PRO A 92 21.20 0.49 -2.02
CA PRO A 92 20.64 -0.75 -1.51
C PRO A 92 20.36 -1.68 -2.69
N THR A 93 20.81 -2.92 -2.57
CA THR A 93 20.50 -3.93 -3.57
C THR A 93 18.98 -4.11 -3.68
N SER A 94 18.48 -4.48 -4.85
CA SER A 94 17.04 -4.75 -5.02
C SER A 94 16.51 -5.81 -4.04
N ALA A 95 17.36 -6.76 -3.63
CA ALA A 95 17.01 -7.77 -2.64
C ALA A 95 16.86 -7.21 -1.22
N SER A 96 17.73 -6.28 -0.81
CA SER A 96 17.61 -5.62 0.50
C SER A 96 16.42 -4.66 0.55
N LEU A 97 16.12 -3.97 -0.55
CA LEU A 97 14.92 -3.13 -0.65
C LEU A 97 13.65 -3.97 -0.53
N ALA A 98 13.52 -5.02 -1.35
CA ALA A 98 12.37 -5.92 -1.32
C ALA A 98 12.15 -6.56 0.07
N ALA A 99 13.23 -6.92 0.78
CA ALA A 99 13.14 -7.48 2.13
C ALA A 99 12.64 -6.47 3.17
N VAL A 100 12.87 -5.17 2.99
CA VAL A 100 12.35 -4.11 3.86
C VAL A 100 10.90 -3.79 3.47
N GLU A 101 10.60 -3.66 2.18
CA GLU A 101 9.26 -3.39 1.68
C GLU A 101 8.25 -4.49 2.08
N GLN A 102 8.67 -5.75 2.10
CA GLN A 102 7.84 -6.87 2.59
C GLN A 102 7.46 -6.75 4.07
N LYS A 103 8.20 -5.97 4.87
CA LYS A 103 7.92 -5.74 6.29
C LYS A 103 7.05 -4.51 6.53
N VAL A 104 6.72 -3.76 5.49
CA VAL A 104 5.88 -2.58 5.61
C VAL A 104 4.46 -3.01 5.94
N LEU A 105 3.96 -2.54 7.08
CA LEU A 105 2.63 -2.83 7.59
C LEU A 105 1.58 -1.86 7.00
N GLN A 106 0.32 -2.14 7.24
CA GLN A 106 -0.74 -1.16 7.03
C GLN A 106 -1.01 -0.36 8.31
N TRP A 107 -1.16 0.96 8.16
CA TRP A 107 -1.67 1.82 9.21
C TRP A 107 -3.14 1.50 9.48
N GLN A 108 -3.58 1.66 10.72
CA GLN A 108 -4.99 1.48 11.05
C GLN A 108 -5.81 2.64 10.49
N PRO A 109 -6.82 2.39 9.63
CA PRO A 109 -7.66 3.45 9.09
C PRO A 109 -8.32 4.29 10.17
N ASP A 110 -8.74 3.65 11.27
CA ASP A 110 -9.46 4.30 12.35
C ASP A 110 -8.58 5.29 13.12
N TRP A 111 -7.25 5.20 13.02
CA TRP A 111 -6.33 6.15 13.66
C TRP A 111 -6.16 7.45 12.85
N VAL A 112 -6.85 7.55 11.72
CA VAL A 112 -7.02 8.77 10.91
C VAL A 112 -8.47 9.21 11.01
N GLN A 113 -8.70 10.35 11.64
CA GLN A 113 -10.01 11.00 11.75
C GLN A 113 -10.01 12.33 11.00
N TYR A 114 -11.12 13.05 11.11
CA TYR A 114 -11.25 14.40 10.57
C TYR A 114 -11.87 15.32 11.60
N ASP A 115 -11.41 16.57 11.64
CA ASP A 115 -12.08 17.59 12.44
C ASP A 115 -13.34 18.12 11.74
N LYS A 116 -14.04 19.05 12.39
CA LYS A 116 -15.25 19.70 11.84
C LYS A 116 -15.01 20.49 10.54
N TYR A 117 -13.75 20.71 10.16
CA TYR A 117 -13.35 21.35 8.92
C TYR A 117 -12.77 20.35 7.91
N TYR A 118 -13.02 19.05 8.12
CA TYR A 118 -12.58 17.96 7.28
C TYR A 118 -11.05 17.89 7.12
N ARG A 119 -10.30 18.45 8.07
CA ARG A 119 -8.83 18.36 8.08
C ARG A 119 -8.42 17.00 8.66
N PRO A 120 -7.47 16.29 8.05
CA PRO A 120 -6.99 15.01 8.56
C PRO A 120 -6.38 15.15 9.94
N LEU A 121 -6.75 14.20 10.81
CA LEU A 121 -6.37 14.14 12.21
C LEU A 121 -5.74 12.77 12.48
N ILE A 122 -4.42 12.75 12.64
CA ILE A 122 -3.64 11.50 12.75
C ILE A 122 -3.24 11.30 14.21
N SER A 123 -3.54 10.12 14.76
CA SER A 123 -3.26 9.79 16.16
C SER A 123 -2.09 8.82 16.29
N ASN A 124 -1.21 9.06 17.27
CA ASN A 124 -0.11 8.16 17.63
C ASN A 124 -0.47 7.38 18.91
N PRO A 125 -0.89 6.11 18.82
CA PRO A 125 -1.21 5.29 20.00
C PRO A 125 0.02 4.66 20.66
N TYR A 126 1.24 5.09 20.31
CA TYR A 126 2.47 4.54 20.86
C TYR A 126 3.05 5.41 21.96
N PRO A 127 3.82 4.81 22.90
CA PRO A 127 4.68 5.54 23.83
C PRO A 127 5.93 6.14 23.15
N ASP A 128 6.11 5.87 21.86
CA ASP A 128 7.26 6.27 21.05
C ASP A 128 6.85 7.39 20.08
N PRO A 129 7.78 8.30 19.70
CA PRO A 129 7.51 9.28 18.65
C PRO A 129 7.18 8.62 17.31
N LEU A 130 6.26 9.23 16.57
CA LEU A 130 5.84 8.78 15.25
C LEU A 130 6.18 9.84 14.21
N GLN A 131 7.05 9.49 13.27
CA GLN A 131 7.39 10.34 12.12
C GLN A 131 6.49 9.98 10.95
N ILE A 132 5.75 10.95 10.44
CA ILE A 132 4.94 10.83 9.23
C ILE A 132 5.66 11.52 8.07
N VAL A 133 5.65 10.89 6.90
CA VAL A 133 6.11 11.46 5.63
C VAL A 133 5.00 11.31 4.60
N TYR A 134 4.64 12.37 3.89
CA TYR A 134 3.63 12.34 2.84
C TYR A 134 3.95 13.35 1.76
N ASP A 135 3.38 13.17 0.58
CA ASP A 135 3.61 14.05 -0.57
C ASP A 135 2.39 14.93 -0.84
N VAL A 136 2.61 16.20 -1.16
CA VAL A 136 1.57 17.09 -1.71
C VAL A 136 2.07 17.71 -3.00
N GLY A 137 1.63 17.16 -4.14
CA GLY A 137 1.94 17.70 -5.46
C GLY A 137 3.41 17.52 -5.87
N GLY A 138 4.01 16.39 -5.53
CA GLY A 138 5.43 16.07 -5.75
C GLY A 138 6.36 16.73 -4.73
N VAL A 139 5.81 17.33 -3.68
CA VAL A 139 6.58 18.00 -2.61
C VAL A 139 6.35 17.26 -1.29
N PRO A 140 7.37 16.55 -0.77
CA PRO A 140 7.25 15.82 0.48
C PRO A 140 7.16 16.76 1.68
N ARG A 141 6.47 16.29 2.71
CA ARG A 141 6.24 16.96 3.99
C ARG A 141 6.46 15.97 5.13
N THR A 142 7.00 16.45 6.23
CA THR A 142 7.33 15.65 7.41
C THR A 142 6.61 16.20 8.64
N LEU A 143 6.07 15.31 9.47
CA LEU A 143 5.38 15.62 10.72
C LEU A 143 5.86 14.68 11.81
N VAL A 144 6.03 15.20 13.03
CA VAL A 144 6.31 14.36 14.21
C VAL A 144 5.11 14.41 15.14
N ILE A 145 4.56 13.24 15.44
CA ILE A 145 3.48 13.08 16.42
C ILE A 145 4.09 12.54 17.70
N GLU A 146 4.03 13.35 18.75
CA GLU A 146 4.49 12.98 20.09
C GLU A 146 3.79 11.70 20.61
N PRO A 147 4.40 10.97 21.54
CA PRO A 147 3.79 9.82 22.20
C PRO A 147 2.38 10.09 22.72
N PHE A 148 1.43 9.22 22.39
CA PHE A 148 0.00 9.37 22.75
C PHE A 148 -0.63 10.69 22.28
N GLY A 149 -0.01 11.37 21.32
CA GLY A 149 -0.47 12.62 20.75
C GLY A 149 -1.36 12.41 19.53
N ARG A 150 -1.91 13.52 19.05
CA ARG A 150 -2.56 13.58 17.74
C ARG A 150 -2.30 14.93 17.11
N ILE A 151 -2.18 14.95 15.79
CA ILE A 151 -2.01 16.19 15.03
C ILE A 151 -3.20 16.42 14.12
N VAL A 152 -3.48 17.67 13.80
CA VAL A 152 -4.34 18.06 12.69
C VAL A 152 -3.50 18.81 11.67
N THR A 153 -3.55 18.38 10.41
CA THR A 153 -2.82 19.01 9.31
C THR A 153 -3.77 19.47 8.21
N GLU A 154 -3.37 20.48 7.44
CA GLU A 154 -4.18 21.05 6.36
C GLU A 154 -3.62 20.64 4.99
N VAL A 155 -4.45 19.95 4.20
CA VAL A 155 -4.20 19.70 2.78
C VAL A 155 -5.45 20.13 2.03
N ARG A 156 -5.38 21.31 1.41
CA ARG A 156 -6.56 22.00 0.86
C ARG A 156 -7.10 21.37 -0.42
N ASP A 157 -6.22 20.74 -1.19
CA ASP A 157 -6.61 20.09 -2.43
C ASP A 157 -7.32 18.76 -2.12
N LEU A 158 -8.42 18.53 -2.83
CA LEU A 158 -9.18 17.28 -2.72
C LEU A 158 -8.36 16.15 -3.35
N GLY A 159 -8.17 15.06 -2.60
CA GLY A 159 -7.46 13.88 -3.11
C GLY A 159 -7.17 12.88 -2.02
N SER A 160 -6.65 11.71 -2.41
CA SER A 160 -6.11 10.69 -1.50
C SER A 160 -4.60 10.89 -1.39
N TYR A 161 -4.13 11.08 -0.15
CA TYR A 161 -2.74 11.30 0.20
C TYR A 161 -2.25 10.11 1.02
N ASN A 162 -1.33 9.35 0.44
CA ASN A 162 -0.68 8.26 1.14
C ASN A 162 0.51 8.78 1.94
N PHE A 163 0.77 8.14 3.07
CA PHE A 163 1.87 8.50 3.95
C PHE A 163 2.65 7.29 4.41
N THR A 164 3.92 7.48 4.71
CA THR A 164 4.73 6.54 5.48
C THR A 164 4.71 6.96 6.94
N ALA A 165 4.41 6.01 7.83
CA ALA A 165 4.50 6.16 9.27
C ALA A 165 5.70 5.36 9.80
N LEU A 166 6.61 6.03 10.48
CA LEU A 166 7.80 5.46 11.09
C LEU A 166 7.68 5.59 12.60
N ARG A 167 7.50 4.47 13.29
CA ARG A 167 7.58 4.45 14.75
C ARG A 167 9.04 4.38 15.14
N LEU A 168 9.53 5.41 15.83
CA LEU A 168 10.95 5.56 16.13
C LEU A 168 11.22 5.22 17.59
N ASN A 169 12.22 4.39 17.87
CA ASN A 169 12.68 4.22 19.25
C ASN A 169 13.40 5.48 19.78
N LEU A 170 13.84 5.45 21.03
CA LEU A 170 14.55 6.57 21.68
C LEU A 170 15.85 7.01 21.00
N LEU A 171 16.43 6.17 20.13
CA LEU A 171 17.62 6.49 19.34
C LEU A 171 17.28 7.04 17.95
N GLY A 172 15.99 7.21 17.64
CA GLY A 172 15.52 7.64 16.33
C GLY A 172 15.56 6.55 15.26
N ILE A 173 15.65 5.27 15.65
CA ILE A 173 15.68 4.14 14.70
C ILE A 173 14.26 3.60 14.51
N PRO A 174 13.79 3.38 13.26
CA PRO A 174 12.49 2.79 12.98
C PRO A 174 12.40 1.38 13.55
N ILE A 175 11.37 1.12 14.35
CA ILE A 175 11.04 -0.21 14.87
C ILE A 175 9.83 -0.81 14.15
N ASP A 176 8.92 0.03 13.66
CA ASP A 176 7.82 -0.34 12.77
C ASP A 176 7.72 0.68 11.63
N ILE A 177 7.36 0.20 10.44
CA ILE A 177 7.10 1.01 9.25
C ILE A 177 5.74 0.63 8.71
N ALA A 178 4.90 1.63 8.43
CA ALA A 178 3.57 1.39 7.90
C ALA A 178 3.17 2.39 6.82
N VAL A 179 2.33 1.94 5.90
CA VAL A 179 1.67 2.79 4.91
C VAL A 179 0.29 3.15 5.38
N GLY A 180 -0.05 4.44 5.28
CA GLY A 180 -1.35 4.98 5.59
C GLY A 180 -1.96 5.79 4.45
N ASN A 181 -3.20 6.22 4.64
CA ASN A 181 -3.89 7.15 3.74
C ASN A 181 -4.76 8.12 4.55
N PHE A 182 -4.86 9.36 4.07
CA PHE A 182 -5.93 10.29 4.43
C PHE A 182 -6.46 11.00 3.19
N PHE A 183 -7.65 11.59 3.29
CA PHE A 183 -8.23 12.43 2.23
C PHE A 183 -8.03 13.90 2.55
N GLY A 184 -7.59 14.68 1.56
CA GLY A 184 -7.51 16.14 1.65
C GLY A 184 -8.83 16.82 1.31
N GLY A 185 -8.80 18.14 1.19
CA GLY A 185 -9.95 19.00 0.89
C GLY A 185 -10.42 19.85 2.06
N GLY A 186 -10.00 19.52 3.29
CA GLY A 186 -10.30 20.28 4.50
C GLY A 186 -9.36 21.45 4.73
N TYR A 187 -9.89 22.53 5.32
CA TYR A 187 -9.10 23.71 5.70
C TYR A 187 -9.79 24.53 6.80
N LEU A 188 -9.01 25.25 7.61
CA LEU A 188 -9.57 26.22 8.55
C LEU A 188 -9.99 27.49 7.79
N PRO A 189 -11.28 27.87 7.75
CA PRO A 189 -11.70 29.06 7.04
C PRO A 189 -11.19 30.32 7.74
N ALA A 190 -10.65 31.26 6.96
CA ALA A 190 -10.35 32.60 7.46
C ALA A 190 -11.64 33.33 7.88
N PRO A 191 -11.58 34.36 8.74
CA PRO A 191 -12.76 35.11 9.15
C PRO A 191 -13.59 35.60 7.95
N GLY A 192 -14.87 35.25 7.94
CA GLY A 192 -15.81 35.62 6.86
C GLY A 192 -15.76 34.74 5.60
N GLN A 193 -14.87 33.75 5.53
CA GLN A 193 -14.86 32.76 4.45
C GLN A 193 -15.84 31.61 4.74
N PRO A 194 -16.45 31.01 3.70
CA PRO A 194 -17.26 29.82 3.89
C PRO A 194 -16.39 28.63 4.38
N PRO A 195 -16.96 27.73 5.19
CA PRO A 195 -16.29 26.49 5.56
C PRO A 195 -16.03 25.61 4.32
N PRO A 196 -15.09 24.66 4.40
CA PRO A 196 -14.90 23.67 3.35
C PRO A 196 -16.19 22.90 3.09
N PRO A 197 -16.50 22.56 1.82
CA PRO A 197 -17.60 21.67 1.53
C PRO A 197 -17.33 20.28 2.13
N PRO A 198 -18.36 19.50 2.46
CA PRO A 198 -18.19 18.10 2.81
C PRO A 198 -17.42 17.35 1.71
N PRO A 199 -16.53 16.41 2.07
CA PRO A 199 -15.82 15.61 1.08
C PRO A 199 -16.83 14.79 0.25
N PRO A 200 -16.62 14.66 -1.07
CA PRO A 200 -17.47 13.81 -1.89
C PRO A 200 -17.35 12.34 -1.44
N PRO A 201 -18.43 11.55 -1.59
CA PRO A 201 -18.37 10.13 -1.29
C PRO A 201 -17.38 9.44 -2.24
N VAL A 202 -16.62 8.49 -1.69
CA VAL A 202 -15.73 7.63 -2.47
C VAL A 202 -16.40 6.29 -2.71
N ARG A 203 -16.36 5.81 -3.94
CA ARG A 203 -16.92 4.50 -4.29
C ARG A 203 -16.12 3.43 -3.57
N THR A 204 -16.82 2.56 -2.84
CA THR A 204 -16.19 1.51 -2.03
C THR A 204 -16.81 0.17 -2.40
N LEU A 205 -15.97 -0.79 -2.75
CA LEU A 205 -16.38 -2.14 -3.15
C LEU A 205 -15.85 -3.14 -2.14
N THR A 206 -16.59 -4.22 -1.90
CA THR A 206 -16.17 -5.29 -0.99
C THR A 206 -15.90 -6.59 -1.71
N ASP A 207 -15.07 -7.43 -1.11
CA ASP A 207 -14.72 -8.77 -1.61
C ASP A 207 -14.24 -8.76 -3.07
N VAL A 208 -13.41 -7.77 -3.39
CA VAL A 208 -13.00 -7.48 -4.77
C VAL A 208 -11.85 -8.39 -5.19
N PRO A 209 -11.96 -9.11 -6.31
CA PRO A 209 -10.82 -9.77 -6.93
C PRO A 209 -9.78 -8.74 -7.38
N VAL A 210 -8.54 -8.94 -6.93
CA VAL A 210 -7.39 -8.10 -7.28
C VAL A 210 -6.29 -8.99 -7.82
N GLN A 211 -5.77 -8.65 -9.00
CA GLN A 211 -4.65 -9.34 -9.59
C GLN A 211 -3.45 -8.41 -9.67
N VAL A 212 -2.33 -8.84 -9.10
CA VAL A 212 -1.06 -8.15 -9.27
C VAL A 212 -0.40 -8.62 -10.56
N LYS A 213 -0.12 -7.68 -11.46
CA LYS A 213 0.53 -7.94 -12.74
C LYS A 213 1.58 -6.88 -13.03
N TYR A 214 2.82 -7.30 -12.89
CA TYR A 214 4.01 -6.54 -13.21
C TYR A 214 4.57 -6.94 -14.57
N THR A 215 5.52 -6.16 -15.07
CA THR A 215 6.13 -6.36 -16.39
C THR A 215 6.65 -7.79 -16.56
N ASP A 216 7.36 -8.30 -15.55
CA ASP A 216 7.97 -9.62 -15.58
C ASP A 216 7.28 -10.66 -14.69
N ALA A 217 6.24 -10.29 -13.93
CA ALA A 217 5.61 -11.20 -12.98
C ALA A 217 4.09 -11.07 -12.97
N THR A 218 3.39 -12.19 -13.02
CA THR A 218 1.93 -12.24 -12.84
C THR A 218 1.60 -13.13 -11.66
N TYR A 219 0.81 -12.60 -10.73
CA TYR A 219 0.36 -13.30 -9.55
C TYR A 219 -1.08 -13.80 -9.72
N ARG A 220 -1.44 -14.80 -8.93
CA ARG A 220 -2.81 -15.30 -8.83
C ARG A 220 -3.70 -14.20 -8.26
N PRO A 221 -4.93 -14.02 -8.76
CA PRO A 221 -5.86 -13.10 -8.12
C PRO A 221 -6.09 -13.45 -6.65
N ILE A 222 -6.05 -12.44 -5.80
CA ILE A 222 -6.44 -12.48 -4.39
C ILE A 222 -7.78 -11.76 -4.24
N VAL A 223 -8.50 -11.99 -3.13
CA VAL A 223 -9.68 -11.18 -2.80
C VAL A 223 -9.33 -10.28 -1.63
N VAL A 224 -9.46 -8.97 -1.85
CA VAL A 224 -9.32 -7.96 -0.80
C VAL A 224 -10.70 -7.64 -0.23
N ARG A 225 -10.77 -7.40 1.08
CA ARG A 225 -12.05 -7.18 1.76
C ARG A 225 -12.71 -5.90 1.30
N ARG A 226 -11.91 -4.87 1.01
CA ARG A 226 -12.40 -3.56 0.60
C ARG A 226 -11.48 -2.92 -0.43
N VAL A 227 -12.04 -2.30 -1.45
CA VAL A 227 -11.35 -1.39 -2.35
C VAL A 227 -12.03 -0.04 -2.30
N VAL A 228 -11.27 1.00 -1.97
CA VAL A 228 -11.73 2.38 -2.13
C VAL A 228 -11.24 2.87 -3.50
N ASP A 229 -12.18 3.13 -4.39
CA ASP A 229 -11.94 3.59 -5.75
C ASP A 229 -11.71 5.10 -5.74
N VAL A 230 -10.44 5.51 -5.81
CA VAL A 230 -10.03 6.92 -5.75
C VAL A 230 -10.23 7.59 -7.11
N GLY A 231 -10.08 6.83 -8.19
CA GLY A 231 -10.16 7.33 -9.56
C GLY A 231 -8.82 7.77 -10.13
N PRO A 232 -8.82 8.58 -11.22
CA PRO A 232 -7.60 9.03 -11.87
C PRO A 232 -6.72 9.87 -10.95
N ASP A 233 -5.43 9.54 -10.87
CA ASP A 233 -4.44 10.27 -10.09
C ASP A 233 -3.63 11.23 -11.00
N PRO A 234 -3.82 12.57 -10.89
CA PRO A 234 -3.10 13.54 -11.71
C PRO A 234 -1.58 13.50 -11.50
N SER A 235 -1.10 13.09 -10.33
CA SER A 235 0.33 13.00 -10.04
C SER A 235 1.01 11.87 -10.80
N GLN A 236 0.24 10.86 -11.23
CA GLN A 236 0.70 9.69 -11.97
C GLN A 236 0.15 9.67 -13.40
N GLY A 237 0.06 10.85 -14.03
CA GLY A 237 -0.37 10.95 -15.43
C GLY A 237 -1.81 10.49 -15.70
N GLY A 238 -2.66 10.48 -14.67
CA GLY A 238 -4.04 10.01 -14.75
C GLY A 238 -4.21 8.50 -14.58
N ALA A 239 -3.18 7.78 -14.15
CA ALA A 239 -3.31 6.36 -13.79
C ALA A 239 -4.43 6.16 -12.75
N HIS A 240 -5.20 5.08 -12.89
CA HIS A 240 -6.35 4.84 -12.02
C HIS A 240 -5.87 4.28 -10.68
N LYS A 241 -6.14 5.02 -9.59
CA LYS A 241 -5.71 4.70 -8.24
C LYS A 241 -6.84 4.07 -7.44
N VAL A 242 -6.49 3.10 -6.61
CA VAL A 242 -7.36 2.51 -5.59
C VAL A 242 -6.61 2.37 -4.27
N LEU A 243 -7.34 2.23 -3.17
CA LEU A 243 -6.79 1.83 -1.87
C LEU A 243 -7.29 0.43 -1.51
N LEU A 244 -6.37 -0.54 -1.50
CA LEU A 244 -6.63 -1.90 -1.03
C LEU A 244 -6.80 -1.87 0.50
N ASP A 245 -7.86 -2.52 0.96
CA ASP A 245 -8.36 -2.49 2.34
C ASP A 245 -8.59 -1.08 2.91
N GLY A 246 -8.68 -0.08 2.02
CA GLY A 246 -8.82 1.34 2.33
C GLY A 246 -7.53 2.06 2.72
N VAL A 247 -6.37 1.41 2.60
CA VAL A 247 -5.08 1.97 3.03
C VAL A 247 -4.00 1.86 1.96
N THR A 248 -3.79 0.66 1.44
CA THR A 248 -2.64 0.36 0.59
C THR A 248 -2.85 0.90 -0.82
N PRO A 249 -2.02 1.86 -1.27
CA PRO A 249 -2.18 2.43 -2.60
C PRO A 249 -1.77 1.46 -3.70
N ALA A 250 -2.62 1.37 -4.71
CA ALA A 250 -2.35 0.62 -5.92
C ALA A 250 -2.84 1.39 -7.14
N TRP A 251 -2.08 1.32 -8.23
CA TRP A 251 -2.44 1.91 -9.53
C TRP A 251 -2.54 0.81 -10.56
N GLY A 252 -3.49 0.97 -11.48
CA GLY A 252 -3.77 -0.04 -12.48
C GLY A 252 -5.07 0.23 -13.22
N GLU A 253 -5.84 -0.82 -13.50
CA GLU A 253 -7.07 -0.72 -14.29
C GLU A 253 -8.16 -1.70 -13.86
N TRP A 254 -9.42 -1.27 -13.99
CA TRP A 254 -10.58 -2.15 -13.82
C TRP A 254 -10.79 -3.02 -15.06
N LYS A 255 -10.92 -4.33 -14.87
CA LYS A 255 -11.23 -5.32 -15.90
C LYS A 255 -12.42 -6.18 -15.50
N GLN A 256 -12.96 -6.87 -16.50
CA GLN A 256 -13.88 -7.99 -16.27
C GLN A 256 -13.04 -9.28 -16.37
N ASN A 257 -13.14 -10.15 -15.38
CA ASN A 257 -12.51 -11.46 -15.48
C ASN A 257 -13.30 -12.38 -16.43
N GLU A 258 -12.80 -13.61 -16.65
CA GLU A 258 -13.43 -14.60 -17.55
C GLU A 258 -14.87 -14.96 -17.16
N GLN A 259 -15.28 -14.67 -15.92
CA GLN A 259 -16.62 -14.92 -15.39
C GLN A 259 -17.52 -13.67 -15.43
N GLY A 260 -17.04 -12.55 -15.99
CA GLY A 260 -17.78 -11.29 -16.04
C GLY A 260 -17.89 -10.58 -14.70
N VAL A 261 -16.98 -10.88 -13.77
CA VAL A 261 -16.90 -10.25 -12.46
C VAL A 261 -15.86 -9.12 -12.52
N PRO A 262 -16.16 -7.91 -12.01
CA PRO A 262 -15.18 -6.83 -11.95
C PRO A 262 -13.96 -7.24 -11.11
N GLN A 263 -12.78 -7.03 -11.67
CA GLN A 263 -11.48 -7.30 -11.05
C GLN A 263 -10.59 -6.07 -11.25
N PHE A 264 -9.81 -5.71 -10.23
CA PHE A 264 -8.79 -4.67 -10.39
C PHE A 264 -7.43 -5.32 -10.70
N GLU A 265 -6.80 -4.92 -11.80
CA GLU A 265 -5.44 -5.35 -12.15
C GLU A 265 -4.45 -4.28 -11.68
N VAL A 266 -3.59 -4.62 -10.73
CA VAL A 266 -2.57 -3.74 -10.16
C VAL A 266 -1.29 -3.82 -10.98
N HIS A 267 -0.79 -2.66 -11.40
CA HIS A 267 0.47 -2.52 -12.13
C HIS A 267 1.54 -1.83 -11.30
N GLN A 268 1.16 -0.98 -10.35
CA GLN A 268 2.10 -0.28 -9.46
C GLN A 268 1.54 -0.20 -8.05
N THR A 269 2.43 -0.08 -7.08
CA THR A 269 2.14 0.19 -5.67
C THR A 269 3.16 1.17 -5.12
N GLN A 270 3.12 1.43 -3.82
CA GLN A 270 4.03 2.34 -3.14
C GLN A 270 4.19 1.93 -1.68
N SER A 271 5.42 1.56 -1.31
CA SER A 271 5.77 1.09 0.03
C SER A 271 6.16 2.25 0.96
N PHE A 272 6.74 3.31 0.40
CA PHE A 272 7.19 4.48 1.15
C PHE A 272 6.66 5.80 0.58
N PRO A 273 5.32 6.04 0.60
CA PRO A 273 4.75 7.30 0.18
C PRO A 273 5.42 8.53 0.82
N GLY A 274 5.64 9.57 0.02
CA GLY A 274 6.40 10.76 0.42
C GLY A 274 7.92 10.61 0.35
N MET A 275 8.43 9.40 0.06
CA MET A 275 9.86 9.16 -0.13
C MET A 275 10.13 8.60 -1.53
N GLU A 276 9.23 7.80 -2.10
CA GLU A 276 9.39 7.25 -3.44
C GLU A 276 8.20 7.56 -4.36
N ALA A 277 8.41 7.39 -5.66
CA ALA A 277 7.31 7.37 -6.63
C ALA A 277 6.70 5.96 -6.71
N PRO A 278 5.42 5.83 -7.12
CA PRO A 278 4.82 4.53 -7.37
C PRO A 278 5.61 3.69 -8.38
N ALA A 279 5.75 2.40 -8.10
CA ALA A 279 6.52 1.46 -8.90
C ALA A 279 5.99 0.02 -8.76
N GLU A 280 6.52 -0.90 -9.56
CA GLU A 280 6.33 -2.33 -9.34
C GLU A 280 7.09 -2.75 -8.07
N GLY A 281 6.41 -3.40 -7.12
CA GLY A 281 6.97 -3.73 -5.80
C GLY A 281 5.99 -4.58 -4.99
N PRO A 282 6.35 -5.08 -3.80
CA PRO A 282 5.41 -5.83 -2.97
C PRO A 282 4.27 -4.92 -2.47
N LEU A 283 3.11 -5.49 -2.19
CA LEU A 283 1.99 -4.76 -1.59
C LEU A 283 2.21 -4.63 -0.06
N PRO A 284 2.15 -3.41 0.52
CA PRO A 284 2.18 -3.19 1.97
C PRO A 284 1.14 -3.99 2.75
N GLY A 285 1.55 -4.60 3.86
CA GLY A 285 0.71 -5.46 4.69
C GLY A 285 0.87 -6.97 4.41
N ASP A 286 1.95 -7.38 3.76
CA ASP A 286 2.31 -8.79 3.54
C ASP A 286 1.18 -9.62 2.92
N TYR A 287 0.61 -9.13 1.83
CA TYR A 287 -0.39 -9.88 1.06
C TYR A 287 0.20 -11.20 0.54
N ASP A 288 -0.50 -12.32 0.74
CA ASP A 288 -0.09 -13.64 0.24
C ASP A 288 -0.25 -13.73 -1.28
N LEU A 289 0.76 -13.23 -2.00
CA LEU A 289 0.81 -13.23 -3.45
C LEU A 289 1.47 -14.50 -3.98
N GLN A 290 0.70 -15.30 -4.71
CA GLN A 290 1.19 -16.54 -5.32
C GLN A 290 1.57 -16.30 -6.79
N LEU A 291 2.86 -16.40 -7.10
CA LEU A 291 3.38 -16.23 -8.45
C LEU A 291 2.85 -17.32 -9.39
N VAL A 292 2.22 -16.91 -10.50
CA VAL A 292 1.69 -17.82 -11.53
C VAL A 292 2.68 -17.96 -12.69
N SER A 293 3.30 -16.86 -13.09
CA SER A 293 4.32 -16.83 -14.13
C SER A 293 5.33 -15.73 -13.89
N ASP A 294 6.60 -16.03 -14.13
CA ASP A 294 7.71 -15.07 -14.19
C ASP A 294 8.34 -15.16 -15.59
N SER A 295 8.49 -14.01 -16.23
CA SER A 295 9.12 -13.84 -17.54
C SER A 295 10.53 -13.31 -17.41
N LYS A 296 11.24 -13.57 -16.31
CA LYS A 296 12.69 -13.42 -16.29
C LYS A 296 13.25 -14.10 -17.55
N PRO A 297 13.99 -13.38 -18.41
CA PRO A 297 14.75 -14.07 -19.43
C PRO A 297 15.70 -14.98 -18.68
N THR A 298 15.39 -16.28 -18.62
CA THR A 298 16.44 -17.29 -18.58
C THR A 298 17.42 -16.80 -19.65
N GLY A 299 18.66 -16.47 -19.29
CA GLY A 299 19.65 -15.82 -20.18
C GLY A 299 20.00 -16.60 -21.45
N LEU A 300 19.18 -17.58 -21.81
CA LEU A 300 19.09 -18.27 -23.07
C LEU A 300 18.20 -17.44 -24.01
N SER A 301 18.84 -16.78 -24.97
CA SER A 301 18.17 -16.22 -26.13
C SER A 301 17.35 -17.32 -26.83
N GLY A 302 16.31 -16.97 -27.60
CA GLY A 302 15.64 -17.94 -28.50
C GLY A 302 16.62 -18.66 -29.45
N ARG A 303 17.78 -18.04 -29.70
CA ARG A 303 18.91 -18.66 -30.40
C ARG A 303 19.61 -19.77 -29.60
N ASP A 304 19.68 -19.66 -28.27
CA ASP A 304 20.27 -20.67 -27.40
C ASP A 304 19.33 -21.85 -27.20
N ILE A 305 18.01 -21.58 -27.11
CA ILE A 305 16.98 -22.64 -27.09
C ILE A 305 17.00 -23.43 -28.39
N THR A 306 17.08 -22.76 -29.55
CA THR A 306 17.19 -23.45 -30.85
C THR A 306 18.50 -24.22 -31.01
N LEU A 307 19.62 -23.71 -30.48
CA LEU A 307 20.89 -24.44 -30.46
C LEU A 307 20.86 -25.67 -29.56
N ILE A 308 20.21 -25.58 -28.39
CA ILE A 308 20.04 -26.74 -27.48
C ILE A 308 19.17 -27.80 -28.15
N VAL A 309 18.05 -27.41 -28.77
CA VAL A 309 17.19 -28.35 -29.51
C VAL A 309 17.94 -28.98 -30.69
N ALA A 310 18.71 -28.19 -31.44
CA ALA A 310 19.53 -28.71 -32.54
C ALA A 310 20.63 -29.67 -32.05
N ALA A 311 21.25 -29.39 -30.91
CA ALA A 311 22.27 -30.26 -30.31
C ALA A 311 21.69 -31.59 -29.82
N VAL A 312 20.50 -31.58 -29.22
CA VAL A 312 19.78 -32.81 -28.81
C VAL A 312 19.40 -33.65 -30.04
N MET A 313 18.91 -33.01 -31.11
CA MET A 313 18.59 -33.70 -32.36
C MET A 313 19.84 -34.28 -33.04
N ALA A 314 20.96 -33.56 -33.05
CA ALA A 314 22.23 -34.06 -33.59
C ALA A 314 22.79 -35.24 -32.78
N ALA A 315 22.69 -35.20 -31.45
CA ALA A 315 23.07 -36.31 -30.59
C ALA A 315 22.21 -37.56 -30.82
N ALA A 316 20.90 -37.39 -31.02
CA ALA A 316 19.99 -38.51 -31.33
C ALA A 316 20.32 -39.18 -32.67
N VAL A 317 20.66 -38.41 -33.71
CA VAL A 317 21.09 -38.95 -35.01
C VAL A 317 22.44 -39.65 -34.91
N GLY A 318 23.39 -39.11 -34.13
CA GLY A 318 24.70 -39.73 -33.89
C GLY A 318 24.60 -41.09 -33.19
N ILE A 319 23.74 -41.22 -32.18
CA ILE A 319 23.52 -42.48 -31.48
C ILE A 319 22.80 -43.50 -32.39
N GLY A 320 21.84 -43.06 -33.20
CA GLY A 320 21.17 -43.93 -34.18
C GLY A 320 22.13 -44.54 -35.21
N ALA A 321 23.12 -43.79 -35.68
CA ALA A 321 24.13 -44.27 -36.64
C ALA A 321 25.09 -45.33 -36.04
N ILE A 322 25.44 -45.18 -34.75
CA ILE A 322 26.31 -46.14 -34.04
C ILE A 322 25.55 -47.45 -33.77
N VAL A 323 24.28 -47.38 -33.39
CA VAL A 323 23.46 -48.58 -33.18
C VAL A 323 23.25 -49.35 -34.50
N LEU A 324 23.00 -48.64 -35.62
CA LEU A 324 22.80 -49.27 -36.93
C LEU A 324 24.07 -49.98 -37.44
N THR A 325 25.25 -49.38 -37.24
CA THR A 325 26.53 -49.97 -37.66
C THR A 325 26.91 -51.20 -36.83
N VAL A 326 26.63 -51.22 -35.53
CA VAL A 326 26.81 -52.41 -34.68
C VAL A 326 25.83 -53.54 -35.06
N PHE A 327 24.59 -53.20 -35.44
CA PHE A 327 23.59 -54.20 -35.86
C PHE A 327 23.88 -54.80 -37.24
N LEU A 328 24.41 -54.01 -38.18
CA LEU A 328 24.81 -54.47 -39.51
C LEU A 328 26.14 -55.25 -39.50
N GLY A 329 27.07 -54.91 -38.59
CA GLY A 329 28.35 -55.62 -38.41
C GLY A 329 28.21 -57.04 -37.84
N LYS A 330 27.14 -57.33 -37.08
CA LYS A 330 26.89 -58.66 -36.51
C LYS A 330 26.42 -59.71 -37.52
N ARG A 331 26.01 -59.33 -38.74
CA ARG A 331 25.51 -60.27 -39.77
C ARG A 331 26.58 -60.83 -40.71
N ARG A 332 27.86 -60.46 -40.53
CA ARG A 332 28.97 -60.99 -41.34
C ARG A 332 30.05 -61.62 -40.45
N ARG A 333 29.78 -62.81 -39.94
CA ARG A 333 30.83 -63.76 -39.56
C ARG A 333 30.60 -65.06 -40.36
N PRO A 334 31.49 -65.43 -41.27
CA PRO A 334 31.43 -66.73 -41.93
C PRO A 334 31.72 -67.84 -40.90
N GLN A 335 30.92 -68.90 -40.93
CA GLN A 335 31.19 -70.15 -40.23
C GLN A 335 32.40 -70.81 -40.89
N HIS A 336 33.42 -71.14 -40.10
CA HIS A 336 34.39 -72.20 -40.38
C HIS A 336 33.95 -73.44 -39.62
#